data_AF-A0A7X0E4B7-F1
#
_entry.id   AF-A0A7X0E4B7-F1
#
_cell.length_a   1.000
_cell.length_b   1.000
_cell.length_c   1.000
_cell.angle_alpha   90.00
_cell.angle_beta   90.00
_cell.angle_gamma   90.00
#
_symmetry.space_group_name_H-M   'P 1'
#
loop_
_entity.id
_entity.type
_entity.pdbx_description
1 polymer ?
#
loop_
_entity_poly.entity_id
_entity_poly.type
_entity_poly.pdbx_seq_one_letter_code
_entity_poly.pdbx_strand_id
1 'polypeptide(L)'
;MKVGKPPFLYRFRRASFTALAKAGRIFAIFFRLLSAAILCAFAFAPGWVAFGILSQVVAKPSELDLSTIVVLAVCLALLYFLLMLAYRGFTGSGRKADGGLLPPWAMKVFVASFGVIAIFTVASGIYSGKWFPVLGGLTYLFTALSVYGALKKRQMRGKLVA
;
A
#
# COMPACT_ATOMS: atom_id res chain seq x y z
N MET A 1 39.87 -19.25 -40.29
CA MET A 1 38.50 -19.72 -40.58
C MET A 1 37.55 -19.15 -39.53
N LYS A 2 36.63 -18.25 -39.90
CA LYS A 2 35.59 -17.73 -38.99
C LYS A 2 34.46 -18.76 -38.91
N VAL A 3 34.37 -19.46 -37.79
CA VAL A 3 33.27 -20.40 -37.51
C VAL A 3 31.98 -19.57 -37.35
N GLY A 4 31.13 -19.60 -38.38
CA GLY A 4 29.81 -19.00 -38.35
C GLY A 4 28.95 -19.73 -37.31
N LYS A 5 28.56 -19.04 -36.23
CA LYS A 5 27.63 -19.59 -35.24
C LYS A 5 26.28 -19.85 -35.92
N PRO A 6 25.67 -21.04 -35.80
CA PRO A 6 24.42 -21.35 -36.48
C PRO A 6 23.27 -20.47 -35.92
N PRO A 7 22.50 -19.79 -36.78
CA PRO A 7 21.51 -18.78 -36.38
C PRO A 7 20.28 -19.34 -35.64
N PHE A 8 20.12 -20.66 -35.60
CA PHE A 8 18.91 -21.32 -35.13
C PHE A 8 18.78 -21.36 -33.59
N LEU A 9 19.89 -21.61 -32.87
CA LEU A 9 19.87 -21.73 -31.40
C LEU A 9 19.61 -20.40 -30.67
N TYR A 10 19.93 -19.26 -31.29
CA TYR A 10 19.65 -17.93 -30.72
C TYR A 10 18.17 -17.53 -30.83
N ARG A 11 17.45 -18.01 -31.86
CA ARG A 11 16.02 -17.72 -32.06
C ARG A 11 15.13 -18.45 -31.06
N PHE A 12 15.41 -19.72 -30.78
CA PHE A 12 14.64 -20.51 -29.82
C PHE A 12 14.79 -19.99 -28.38
N ARG A 13 16.03 -19.63 -27.97
CA ARG A 13 16.27 -19.07 -26.63
C ARG A 13 15.55 -17.73 -26.42
N ARG A 14 15.51 -16.85 -27.43
CA ARG A 14 14.75 -15.58 -27.35
C ARG A 14 13.24 -15.82 -27.23
N ALA A 15 12.67 -16.77 -27.97
CA ALA A 15 11.25 -17.07 -27.91
C ALA A 15 10.82 -17.52 -26.51
N SER A 16 11.57 -18.45 -25.88
CA SER A 16 11.29 -18.93 -24.52
C SER A 16 11.43 -17.83 -23.45
N PHE A 17 12.45 -16.97 -23.55
CA PHE A 17 12.61 -15.82 -22.64
C PHE A 17 11.50 -14.77 -22.80
N THR A 18 11.04 -14.52 -24.03
CA THR A 18 9.91 -13.60 -24.27
C THR A 18 8.57 -14.16 -23.78
N ALA A 19 8.37 -15.48 -23.86
CA ALA A 19 7.19 -16.14 -23.32
C ALA A 19 7.17 -16.09 -21.79
N LEU A 20 8.31 -16.38 -21.13
CA LEU A 20 8.45 -16.27 -19.67
C LEU A 20 8.27 -14.83 -19.19
N ALA A 21 8.82 -13.85 -19.91
CA ALA A 21 8.65 -12.43 -19.60
C ALA A 21 7.21 -11.96 -19.81
N LYS A 22 6.48 -12.49 -20.82
CA LYS A 22 5.05 -12.22 -21.00
C LYS A 22 4.21 -12.85 -19.89
N ALA A 23 4.46 -14.11 -19.54
CA ALA A 23 3.78 -14.80 -18.44
C ALA A 23 3.99 -14.07 -17.10
N GLY A 24 5.22 -13.65 -16.80
CA GLY A 24 5.53 -12.85 -15.61
C GLY A 24 4.82 -11.48 -15.59
N ARG A 25 4.66 -10.82 -16.75
CA ARG A 25 3.87 -9.59 -16.85
C ARG A 25 2.39 -9.82 -16.61
N ILE A 26 1.82 -10.88 -17.18
CA ILE A 26 0.41 -11.23 -16.99
C ILE A 26 0.13 -11.54 -15.52
N PHE A 27 1.00 -12.34 -14.88
CA PHE A 27 0.89 -12.64 -13.46
C PHE A 27 0.99 -11.38 -12.58
N ALA A 28 1.90 -10.47 -12.90
CA ALA A 28 2.02 -9.19 -12.20
C ALA A 28 0.77 -8.31 -12.36
N ILE A 29 0.15 -8.27 -13.55
CA ILE A 29 -1.11 -7.55 -13.78
C ILE A 29 -2.25 -8.15 -12.96
N PHE A 30 -2.39 -9.49 -13.00
CA PHE A 30 -3.41 -10.19 -12.23
C PHE A 30 -3.28 -9.92 -10.73
N PHE A 31 -2.07 -10.08 -10.17
CA PHE A 31 -1.81 -9.81 -8.76
C PHE A 31 -2.06 -8.35 -8.37
N ARG A 32 -1.77 -7.42 -9.29
CA ARG A 32 -2.03 -5.98 -9.10
C ARG A 32 -3.54 -5.69 -9.04
N LEU A 33 -4.33 -6.27 -9.94
CA LEU A 33 -5.79 -6.14 -9.95
C LEU A 33 -6.43 -6.80 -8.73
N LEU A 34 -5.95 -7.99 -8.35
CA LEU A 34 -6.39 -8.68 -7.14
C LEU A 34 -6.11 -7.85 -5.89
N SER A 35 -4.90 -7.29 -5.77
CA SER A 35 -4.53 -6.40 -4.67
C SER A 35 -5.40 -5.14 -4.65
N ALA A 36 -5.72 -4.57 -5.81
CA ALA A 36 -6.61 -3.41 -5.92
C ALA A 36 -8.04 -3.74 -5.44
N ALA A 37 -8.57 -4.90 -5.83
CA ALA A 37 -9.89 -5.36 -5.41
C ALA A 37 -9.95 -5.60 -3.89
N ILE A 38 -8.91 -6.22 -3.32
CA ILE A 38 -8.79 -6.40 -1.87
C ILE A 38 -8.75 -5.05 -1.15
N LEU A 39 -7.99 -4.08 -1.67
CA LEU A 39 -7.93 -2.72 -1.10
C LEU A 39 -9.28 -2.01 -1.15
N CYS A 40 -10.07 -2.18 -2.21
CA CYS A 40 -11.45 -1.67 -2.27
C CYS A 40 -12.35 -2.31 -1.20
N ALA A 41 -12.22 -3.63 -0.98
CA ALA A 41 -12.97 -4.29 0.09
C ALA A 41 -12.59 -3.76 1.48
N PHE A 42 -11.30 -3.50 1.73
CA PHE A 42 -10.87 -2.85 2.98
C PHE A 42 -11.31 -1.38 3.07
N ALA A 43 -11.42 -0.67 1.94
CA ALA A 43 -11.91 0.70 1.89
C ALA A 43 -13.41 0.81 2.24
N PHE A 44 -14.18 -0.27 2.08
CA PHE A 44 -15.59 -0.30 2.43
C PHE A 44 -15.84 -0.01 3.92
N ALA A 45 -15.07 -0.62 4.82
CA ALA A 45 -15.26 -0.44 6.27
C ALA A 45 -15.12 1.03 6.74
N PRO A 46 -14.02 1.75 6.45
CA PRO A 46 -13.91 3.16 6.81
C PRO A 46 -14.92 4.04 6.06
N GLY A 47 -15.28 3.68 4.82
CA GLY A 47 -16.31 4.39 4.05
C GLY A 47 -17.69 4.29 4.69
N TRP A 48 -18.06 3.10 5.16
CA TRP A 48 -19.32 2.84 5.86
C TRP A 48 -19.40 3.60 7.17
N VAL A 49 -18.33 3.57 7.98
CA VAL A 49 -18.26 4.33 9.25
C VAL A 49 -18.34 5.83 8.98
N ALA A 50 -17.61 6.34 8.00
CA ALA A 50 -17.66 7.76 7.63
C ALA A 50 -19.07 8.18 7.18
N PHE A 51 -19.75 7.36 6.36
CA PHE A 51 -21.12 7.63 5.93
C PHE A 51 -22.12 7.62 7.11
N GLY A 52 -21.98 6.68 8.03
CA GLY A 52 -22.80 6.62 9.25
C GLY A 52 -22.62 7.88 10.11
N ILE A 53 -21.38 8.34 10.29
CA ILE A 53 -21.12 9.57 11.05
C ILE A 53 -21.60 10.80 10.28
N LEU A 54 -21.36 10.92 8.97
CA LEU A 54 -21.85 12.06 8.18
C LEU A 54 -23.37 12.19 8.21
N SER A 55 -24.08 11.06 8.13
CA SER A 55 -25.56 11.10 8.18
C SER A 55 -26.07 11.57 9.53
N GLN A 56 -25.38 11.24 10.63
CA GLN A 56 -25.67 11.78 11.96
C GLN A 56 -25.33 13.28 12.09
N VAL A 57 -24.20 13.73 11.53
CA VAL A 57 -23.81 15.15 11.48
C VAL A 57 -24.91 15.99 10.82
N VAL A 58 -25.48 15.52 9.71
CA VAL A 58 -26.51 16.23 8.96
C VAL A 58 -27.85 16.22 9.71
N ALA A 59 -28.21 15.10 10.34
CA ALA A 59 -29.48 14.98 11.05
C ALA A 59 -29.50 15.73 12.39
N LYS A 60 -28.38 15.72 13.13
CA LYS A 60 -28.28 16.25 14.49
C LYS A 60 -26.89 16.82 14.80
N PRO A 61 -26.58 18.04 14.33
CA PRO A 61 -25.25 18.64 14.51
C PRO A 61 -24.92 18.97 15.97
N SER A 62 -25.92 19.13 16.84
CA SER A 62 -25.73 19.48 18.26
C SER A 62 -25.25 18.33 19.15
N GLU A 63 -25.32 17.08 18.67
CA GLU A 63 -24.89 15.88 19.42
C GLU A 63 -23.45 15.45 19.02
N LEU A 64 -22.68 16.32 18.35
CA LEU A 64 -21.34 16.00 17.87
C LEU A 64 -20.27 16.15 18.94
N ASP A 65 -19.82 15.02 19.45
CA ASP A 65 -18.62 14.94 20.28
C ASP A 65 -17.33 15.09 19.47
N LEU A 66 -16.30 15.65 20.10
CA LEU A 66 -14.95 15.79 19.53
C LEU A 66 -14.37 14.43 19.11
N SER A 67 -14.67 13.37 19.84
CA SER A 67 -14.26 12.00 19.54
C SER A 67 -14.78 11.53 18.18
N THR A 68 -16.05 11.83 17.87
CA THR A 68 -16.72 11.48 16.61
C THR A 68 -16.07 12.19 15.42
N ILE A 69 -15.67 13.45 15.60
CA ILE A 69 -14.94 14.22 14.58
C ILE A 69 -13.57 13.61 14.30
N VAL A 70 -12.83 13.21 15.34
CA VAL A 70 -11.52 12.56 15.17
C VAL A 70 -11.66 11.23 14.45
N VAL A 71 -12.66 10.41 14.82
CA VAL A 71 -12.94 9.13 14.15
C VAL A 71 -13.28 9.37 12.68
N LEU A 72 -14.12 10.35 12.38
CA LEU A 72 -14.47 10.70 11.00
C LEU A 72 -13.25 11.11 10.18
N ALA A 73 -12.38 11.97 10.73
CA ALA A 73 -11.17 12.42 10.06
C ALA A 73 -10.23 11.25 9.75
N VAL A 74 -10.04 10.33 10.71
CA VAL A 74 -9.23 9.11 10.53
C VAL A 74 -9.85 8.21 9.46
N CYS A 75 -11.16 7.95 9.50
CA CYS A 75 -11.84 7.12 8.51
C CYS A 75 -11.75 7.70 7.10
N LEU A 76 -11.96 9.02 6.92
CA LEU A 76 -11.83 9.67 5.62
C LEU A 76 -10.40 9.64 5.09
N ALA A 77 -9.40 9.87 5.95
CA ALA A 77 -7.99 9.76 5.56
C ALA A 77 -7.62 8.33 5.15
N LEU A 78 -8.10 7.32 5.90
CA LEU A 78 -7.87 5.90 5.60
C LEU A 78 -8.56 5.50 4.29
N LEU A 79 -9.80 5.92 4.10
CA LEU A 79 -10.59 5.71 2.88
C LEU A 79 -9.87 6.31 1.66
N TYR A 80 -9.46 7.57 1.74
CA TYR A 80 -8.72 8.24 0.68
C TYR A 80 -7.43 7.50 0.33
N PHE A 81 -6.67 7.06 1.34
CA PHE A 81 -5.43 6.33 1.14
C PHE A 81 -5.65 4.97 0.45
N LEU A 82 -6.65 4.20 0.90
CA LEU A 82 -6.97 2.90 0.32
C LEU A 82 -7.48 3.03 -1.12
N LEU A 83 -8.33 4.01 -1.41
CA LEU A 83 -8.81 4.30 -2.76
C LEU A 83 -7.68 4.75 -3.68
N MET A 84 -6.75 5.58 -3.20
CA MET A 84 -5.55 5.97 -3.95
C MET A 84 -4.67 4.76 -4.27
N LEU A 85 -4.50 3.82 -3.34
CA LEU A 85 -3.76 2.58 -3.60
C LEU A 85 -4.49 1.68 -4.60
N ALA A 86 -5.80 1.54 -4.48
CA ALA A 86 -6.63 0.78 -5.39
C ALA A 86 -6.60 1.36 -6.81
N TYR A 87 -6.75 2.68 -6.95
CA TYR A 87 -6.64 3.40 -8.23
C TYR A 87 -5.33 3.09 -8.95
N ARG A 88 -4.20 3.02 -8.23
CA ARG A 88 -2.91 2.64 -8.81
C ARG A 88 -2.82 1.17 -9.17
N GLY A 89 -3.44 0.33 -8.34
CA GLY A 89 -3.60 -1.08 -8.63
C GLY A 89 -4.38 -1.31 -9.94
N PHE A 90 -5.39 -0.49 -10.22
CA PHE A 90 -6.14 -0.56 -11.48
C PHE A 90 -5.39 0.05 -12.65
N THR A 91 -4.99 1.32 -12.55
CA THR A 91 -4.41 2.09 -13.67
C THR A 91 -2.99 1.67 -14.03
N GLY A 92 -2.22 1.17 -13.07
CA GLY A 92 -0.80 0.88 -13.30
C GLY A 92 0.06 2.10 -13.49
N SER A 93 -0.52 3.29 -13.31
CA SER A 93 0.19 4.56 -13.27
C SER A 93 1.25 4.46 -12.18
N GLY A 94 2.49 4.35 -12.63
CA GLY A 94 3.64 4.14 -11.77
C GLY A 94 3.89 5.36 -10.88
N ARG A 95 4.56 5.13 -9.76
CA ARG A 95 4.96 6.11 -8.72
C ARG A 95 5.67 7.38 -9.21
N LYS A 96 6.04 7.44 -10.49
CA LYS A 96 6.70 8.55 -11.19
C LYS A 96 5.72 9.55 -11.83
N ALA A 97 4.49 9.15 -12.14
CA ALA A 97 3.50 10.01 -12.79
C ALA A 97 2.87 11.02 -11.80
N ASP A 98 2.66 10.61 -10.54
CA ASP A 98 1.87 11.40 -9.58
C ASP A 98 2.71 12.22 -8.59
N GLY A 99 3.97 12.59 -8.91
CA GLY A 99 4.86 13.34 -8.00
C GLY A 99 5.30 12.63 -6.72
N GLY A 100 4.70 11.48 -6.39
CA GLY A 100 4.94 10.71 -5.17
C GLY A 100 3.71 10.75 -4.26
N LEU A 101 3.12 9.56 -4.02
CA LEU A 101 1.85 9.32 -3.31
C LEU A 101 1.54 10.21 -2.10
N LEU A 102 2.56 10.57 -1.33
CA LEU A 102 2.45 11.32 -0.08
C LEU A 102 3.66 12.25 0.01
N PRO A 103 3.46 13.47 0.53
CA PRO A 103 4.56 14.35 0.85
C PRO A 103 5.49 13.67 1.86
N PRO A 104 6.77 14.09 1.89
CA PRO A 104 7.81 13.44 2.69
C PRO A 104 7.46 13.29 4.17
N TRP A 105 6.86 14.34 4.73
CA TRP A 105 6.44 14.41 6.12
C TRP A 105 5.33 13.40 6.40
N ALA A 106 4.35 13.25 5.51
CA ALA A 106 3.24 12.31 5.69
C ALA A 106 3.72 10.85 5.64
N MET A 107 4.72 10.55 4.81
CA MET A 107 5.35 9.22 4.83
C MET A 107 6.12 8.95 6.13
N LYS A 108 6.78 9.95 6.74
CA LYS A 108 7.44 9.80 8.05
C LYS A 108 6.41 9.53 9.15
N VAL A 109 5.32 10.29 9.16
CA VAL A 109 4.21 10.11 10.10
C VAL A 109 3.61 8.71 9.95
N PHE A 110 3.40 8.25 8.71
CA PHE A 110 2.89 6.90 8.45
C PHE A 110 3.83 5.80 8.97
N VAL A 111 5.15 5.93 8.75
CA VAL A 111 6.13 4.96 9.28
C VAL A 111 6.11 4.96 10.81
N ALA A 112 6.06 6.13 11.44
CA ALA A 112 6.03 6.25 12.89
C ALA A 112 4.75 5.63 13.47
N SER A 113 3.57 5.94 12.92
CA SER A 113 2.29 5.42 13.41
C SER A 113 2.19 3.90 13.24
N PHE A 114 2.56 3.37 12.07
CA PHE A 114 2.57 1.92 11.85
C PHE A 114 3.62 1.19 12.70
N GLY A 115 4.77 1.81 12.95
CA GLY A 115 5.77 1.28 13.87
C GLY A 115 5.25 1.18 15.30
N VAL A 116 4.57 2.22 15.79
CA VAL A 116 3.93 2.23 17.11
C VAL A 116 2.84 1.16 17.20
N ILE A 117 1.94 1.09 16.22
CA ILE A 117 0.89 0.07 16.15
C ILE A 117 1.51 -1.34 16.14
N ALA A 118 2.58 -1.56 15.38
CA ALA A 118 3.27 -2.85 15.35
C ALA A 118 3.79 -3.24 16.74
N ILE A 119 4.48 -2.34 17.44
CA ILE A 119 5.00 -2.58 18.79
C ILE A 119 3.87 -2.93 19.76
N PHE A 120 2.79 -2.13 19.77
CA PHE A 120 1.64 -2.39 20.65
C PHE A 120 0.94 -3.73 20.33
N THR A 121 0.79 -4.06 19.05
CA THR A 121 0.13 -5.31 18.63
C THR A 121 0.98 -6.54 18.98
N VAL A 122 2.31 -6.47 18.80
CA VAL A 122 3.25 -7.52 19.23
C VAL A 122 3.24 -7.67 20.74
N ALA A 123 3.37 -6.56 21.49
CA ALA A 123 3.37 -6.58 22.95
C ALA A 123 2.07 -7.16 23.51
N SER A 124 0.92 -6.75 22.96
CA SER A 124 -0.39 -7.30 23.30
C SER A 124 -0.52 -8.79 22.98
N GLY A 125 0.03 -9.23 21.85
CA GLY A 125 0.07 -10.65 21.47
C GLY A 125 0.89 -11.51 22.43
N ILE A 126 2.07 -11.02 22.82
CA ILE A 126 2.95 -11.68 23.80
C ILE A 126 2.24 -11.75 25.16
N TYR A 127 1.68 -10.64 25.63
CA TYR A 127 0.96 -10.59 26.91
C TYR A 127 -0.25 -11.53 26.94
N SER A 128 -0.97 -11.64 25.83
CA SER A 128 -2.15 -12.48 25.72
C SER A 128 -1.84 -13.96 25.40
N GLY A 129 -0.57 -14.32 25.18
CA GLY A 129 -0.15 -15.66 24.78
C GLY A 129 -0.67 -16.11 23.40
N LYS A 130 -1.10 -15.18 22.54
CA LYS A 130 -1.70 -15.49 21.24
C LYS A 130 -0.74 -15.16 20.10
N TRP A 131 -0.52 -16.13 19.21
CA TRP A 131 0.36 -15.95 18.05
C TRP A 131 -0.23 -15.06 16.95
N PHE A 132 -1.56 -14.99 16.83
CA PHE A 132 -2.24 -14.20 15.80
C PHE A 132 -1.92 -12.69 15.86
N PRO A 133 -2.03 -12.00 17.02
CA PRO A 133 -1.65 -10.60 17.12
C PRO A 133 -0.15 -10.37 16.89
N VAL A 134 0.71 -11.31 17.28
CA VAL A 134 2.16 -11.21 17.02
C VAL A 134 2.45 -11.22 15.52
N LEU A 135 1.82 -12.14 14.76
CA LEU A 135 1.90 -12.17 13.30
C LEU A 135 1.33 -10.91 12.66
N GLY A 136 0.21 -10.40 13.17
CA GLY A 136 -0.36 -9.12 12.74
C GLY A 136 0.55 -7.92 13.01
N GLY A 137 1.21 -7.89 14.17
CA GLY A 137 2.19 -6.86 14.50
C GLY A 137 3.43 -6.91 13.61
N LEU A 138 3.92 -8.11 13.27
CA LEU A 138 5.03 -8.29 12.35
C LEU A 138 4.71 -7.79 10.94
N THR A 139 3.50 -8.02 10.41
CA THR A 139 3.12 -7.49 9.10
C THR A 139 3.09 -5.96 9.08
N TYR A 140 2.63 -5.31 10.15
CA TYR A 140 2.73 -3.85 10.30
C TYR A 140 4.20 -3.38 10.35
N LEU A 141 5.08 -4.10 11.04
CA LEU A 141 6.51 -3.79 11.11
C LEU A 141 7.18 -3.86 9.72
N PHE A 142 6.94 -4.95 8.97
CA PHE A 142 7.46 -5.10 7.60
C PHE A 142 6.92 -4.04 6.65
N THR A 143 5.67 -3.64 6.84
CA THR A 143 5.05 -2.55 6.07
C THR A 143 5.75 -1.22 6.36
N ALA A 144 5.97 -0.89 7.65
CA ALA A 144 6.70 0.32 8.05
C ALA A 144 8.12 0.33 7.50
N LEU A 145 8.85 -0.79 7.58
CA LEU A 145 10.21 -0.94 7.02
C LEU A 145 10.25 -0.77 5.50
N SER A 146 9.26 -1.32 4.79
CA SER A 146 9.14 -1.19 3.33
C SER A 146 8.90 0.27 2.91
N VAL A 147 8.06 0.98 3.67
CA VAL A 147 7.79 2.41 3.45
C VAL A 147 9.03 3.25 3.78
N TYR A 148 9.74 2.94 4.87
CA TYR A 148 10.99 3.60 5.25
C TYR A 148 12.10 3.39 4.21
N GLY A 149 12.27 2.17 3.71
CA GLY A 149 13.21 1.87 2.62
C GLY A 149 12.88 2.66 1.34
N ALA A 150 11.60 2.81 1.02
CA ALA A 150 11.16 3.66 -0.08
C ALA A 150 11.46 5.15 0.16
N LEU A 151 11.38 5.63 1.40
CA LEU A 151 11.70 7.00 1.80
C LEU A 151 13.20 7.27 1.68
N LYS A 152 14.05 6.38 2.21
CA LYS A 152 15.52 6.46 2.10
C LYS A 152 15.98 6.47 0.64
N LYS A 153 15.35 5.65 -0.21
CA LYS A 153 15.62 5.63 -1.67
C LYS A 153 15.21 6.94 -2.38
N ARG A 154 14.23 7.68 -1.86
CA ARG A 154 13.87 9.02 -2.36
C ARG A 154 14.91 10.06 -1.93
N GLN A 155 15.42 9.97 -0.71
CA GLN A 155 16.43 10.90 -0.19
C GLN A 155 17.71 10.79 -1.00
N MET A 156 18.16 9.56 -1.26
CA MET A 156 19.35 9.29 -2.07
C MET A 156 19.20 9.70 -3.55
N ARG A 157 17.98 9.94 -4.04
CA ARG A 157 17.72 10.38 -5.42
C ARG A 157 17.54 11.89 -5.56
N GLY A 158 17.75 12.67 -4.50
CA GLY A 158 17.61 14.13 -4.52
C GLY A 158 16.18 14.62 -4.78
N LYS A 159 15.16 13.75 -4.76
CA LYS A 159 13.75 14.12 -4.97
C LYS A 159 13.06 14.61 -3.68
N LEU A 160 13.86 14.91 -2.67
CA LEU A 160 13.44 15.38 -1.35
C LEU A 160 14.13 16.72 -1.11
N VAL A 161 13.70 17.73 -1.85
CA VAL A 161 14.04 19.13 -1.57
C VAL A 161 12.73 19.80 -1.19
N ALA A 162 12.66 20.17 0.09
CA ALA A 162 11.60 20.90 0.81
C ALA A 162 10.16 20.36 0.66
#